data_AF-D3LUC7-F1
#
_entry.id   AF-D3LUC7-F1
#
_cell.length_a   1.000
_cell.length_b   1.000
_cell.length_c   1.000
_cell.angle_alpha   90.00
_cell.angle_beta   90.00
_cell.angle_gamma   90.00
#
_symmetry.space_group_name_H-M   'P 1'
#
loop_
_entity.id
_entity.type
_entity.pdbx_description
1 polymer ?
#
loop_
_entity_poly.entity_id
_entity_poly.type
_entity_poly.pdbx_seq_one_letter_code
_entity_poly.pdbx_strand_id
1 'polypeptide(L)'
;MTVLDSFIEEMLQPEMPKTAFIEKLIHALTVQRPPRFEIPAPPYTFESNLHGLQYDYVRREVRLVYKVVPSIYADTVLPFTTFRVILEGLAVCIRMQKW
;
A
#
# COMPACT_ATOMS: atom_id res chain seq x y z
N MET A 1 13.09 8.78 8.57
CA MET A 1 11.98 8.57 7.62
C MET A 1 11.95 7.08 7.28
N THR A 2 10.82 6.44 7.53
CA THR A 2 10.57 5.02 7.26
C THR A 2 9.88 4.86 5.90
N VAL A 3 9.83 3.63 5.36
CA VAL A 3 9.04 3.34 4.15
C VAL A 3 7.55 3.64 4.37
N LEU A 4 7.06 3.49 5.61
CA LEU A 4 5.69 3.81 5.94
C LEU A 4 5.44 5.33 5.91
N ASP A 5 6.37 6.12 6.44
CA ASP A 5 6.28 7.59 6.38
C ASP A 5 6.23 8.07 4.93
N SER A 6 7.13 7.53 4.08
CA SER A 6 7.16 7.85 2.66
C SER A 6 5.88 7.45 1.92
N PHE A 7 5.29 6.30 2.27
CA PHE A 7 4.02 5.87 1.70
C PHE A 7 2.88 6.78 2.12
N ILE A 8 2.82 7.18 3.39
CA ILE A 8 1.81 8.12 3.90
C ILE A 8 1.91 9.46 3.16
N GLU A 9 3.13 10.01 3.02
CA GLU A 9 3.37 11.24 2.26
C GLU A 9 2.91 11.12 0.80
N GLU A 10 3.25 10.02 0.14
CA GLU A 10 2.78 9.75 -1.22
C GLU A 10 1.24 9.70 -1.28
N MET A 11 0.59 9.05 -0.32
CA MET A 11 -0.86 8.92 -0.32
C MET A 11 -1.58 10.26 -0.12
N LEU A 12 -0.98 11.19 0.62
CA LEU A 12 -1.53 12.50 0.94
C LEU A 12 -1.19 13.59 -0.10
N GLN A 13 -0.33 13.29 -1.09
CA GLN A 13 -0.01 14.21 -2.17
C GLN A 13 -1.28 14.69 -2.94
N PRO A 14 -1.51 16.02 -3.05
CA PRO A 14 -2.75 16.59 -3.57
C PRO A 14 -2.91 16.48 -5.09
N GLU A 15 -1.85 16.18 -5.84
CA GLU A 15 -1.82 16.22 -7.31
C GLU A 15 -2.72 15.16 -7.96
N MET A 16 -3.01 14.06 -7.24
CA MET A 16 -3.99 13.07 -7.68
C MET A 16 -4.80 12.51 -6.50
N PRO A 17 -6.14 12.45 -6.61
CA PRO A 17 -6.97 11.80 -5.62
C PRO A 17 -6.69 10.28 -5.64
N LYS A 18 -6.12 9.77 -4.55
CA LYS A 18 -5.76 8.34 -4.39
C LYS A 18 -6.86 7.52 -3.71
N THR A 19 -8.06 8.08 -3.58
CA THR A 19 -9.22 7.43 -2.94
C THR A 19 -9.52 6.06 -3.56
N ALA A 20 -9.62 5.97 -4.88
CA ALA A 20 -9.87 4.72 -5.58
C ALA A 20 -8.76 3.67 -5.35
N PHE A 21 -7.50 4.12 -5.23
CA PHE A 21 -6.39 3.24 -4.93
C PHE A 21 -6.46 2.73 -3.49
N ILE A 22 -6.75 3.59 -2.52
CA ILE A 22 -6.91 3.22 -1.11
C ILE A 22 -8.09 2.25 -0.93
N GLU A 23 -9.24 2.53 -1.55
CA GLU A 23 -10.40 1.63 -1.51
C GLU A 23 -10.06 0.24 -2.07
N LYS A 24 -9.30 0.20 -3.17
CA LYS A 24 -8.79 -1.05 -3.75
C LYS A 24 -7.85 -1.78 -2.80
N LEU A 25 -6.95 -1.07 -2.10
CA LEU A 25 -6.06 -1.67 -1.10
C LEU A 25 -6.83 -2.22 0.11
N ILE A 26 -7.87 -1.51 0.57
CA ILE A 26 -8.77 -1.96 1.65
C ILE A 26 -9.51 -3.22 1.24
N HIS A 27 -10.11 -3.23 0.04
CA HIS A 27 -10.81 -4.40 -0.49
C HIS A 27 -9.89 -5.63 -0.61
N ALA A 28 -8.63 -5.41 -0.99
CA ALA A 28 -7.64 -6.47 -1.08
C ALA A 28 -7.27 -7.09 0.29
N LEU A 29 -7.64 -6.48 1.42
CA LEU A 29 -7.42 -7.10 2.74
C LEU A 29 -8.44 -8.19 3.06
N THR A 30 -9.59 -8.19 2.35
CA THR A 30 -10.66 -9.18 2.56
C THR A 30 -10.75 -10.18 1.43
N VAL A 31 -10.43 -9.78 0.20
CA VAL A 31 -10.55 -10.63 -1.00
C VAL A 31 -9.18 -10.83 -1.63
N GLN A 32 -8.70 -12.06 -1.60
CA GLN A 32 -7.50 -12.44 -2.34
C GLN A 32 -7.76 -12.34 -3.84
N ARG A 33 -6.91 -11.60 -4.55
CA ARG A 33 -6.94 -11.57 -6.02
C ARG A 33 -6.62 -12.95 -6.58
N PRO A 34 -7.30 -13.38 -7.65
CA PRO A 34 -6.91 -14.59 -8.36
C PRO A 34 -5.48 -14.44 -8.89
N PRO A 35 -4.70 -15.53 -8.94
CA PRO A 35 -3.34 -15.50 -9.46
C PRO A 35 -3.33 -14.98 -10.89
N ARG A 36 -2.38 -14.08 -11.19
CA ARG A 36 -2.14 -13.58 -12.53
C ARG A 36 -1.08 -14.45 -13.19
N PHE A 37 -1.41 -14.99 -14.37
CA PHE A 37 -0.49 -15.78 -15.20
C PHE A 37 0.35 -14.88 -16.11
N GLU A 38 0.93 -13.81 -15.55
CA GLU A 38 1.85 -12.92 -16.27
C GLU A 38 3.28 -13.49 -16.19
N ILE A 39 4.03 -13.46 -17.29
CA ILE A 39 5.42 -13.93 -17.37
C ILE A 39 6.30 -12.77 -17.82
N PRO A 40 7.23 -12.28 -16.97
CA PRO A 40 7.48 -12.70 -15.60
C PRO A 40 6.35 -12.27 -14.64
N ALA A 41 6.21 -12.97 -13.51
CA ALA A 41 5.23 -12.58 -12.49
C ALA A 41 5.58 -11.18 -11.94
N PRO A 42 4.59 -10.30 -11.75
CA PRO A 42 4.84 -8.98 -11.21
C PRO A 42 5.40 -9.07 -9.79
N PRO A 43 6.39 -8.24 -9.42
CA PRO A 43 7.08 -8.31 -8.14
C PRO A 43 6.20 -7.91 -6.94
N TYR A 44 5.08 -7.22 -7.19
CA TYR A 44 4.19 -6.69 -6.16
C TYR A 44 2.73 -7.03 -6.49
N THR A 45 1.92 -7.27 -5.45
CA THR A 45 0.47 -7.49 -5.60
C THR A 45 -0.25 -6.20 -6.03
N PHE A 46 0.19 -5.08 -5.45
CA PHE A 46 -0.23 -3.73 -5.81
C PHE A 46 0.99 -2.81 -5.78
N GLU A 47 0.90 -1.71 -6.51
CA GLU A 47 1.95 -0.72 -6.56
C GLU A 47 1.36 0.69 -6.66
N SER A 48 2.03 1.64 -6.01
CA SER A 48 1.88 3.08 -6.23
C SER A 48 3.05 3.57 -7.10
N ASN A 49 3.30 4.88 -7.15
CA ASN A 49 4.44 5.42 -7.90
C ASN A 49 5.75 5.06 -7.20
N LEU A 50 5.79 5.19 -5.87
CA LEU A 50 7.01 5.02 -5.08
C LEU A 50 7.08 3.67 -4.34
N HIS A 51 5.94 3.01 -4.11
CA HIS A 51 5.87 1.85 -3.23
C HIS A 51 5.31 0.61 -3.93
N GLY A 52 5.86 -0.55 -3.57
CA GLY A 52 5.31 -1.86 -3.86
C GLY A 52 4.67 -2.45 -2.61
N LEU A 53 3.54 -3.12 -2.77
CA LEU A 53 2.83 -3.82 -1.71
C LEU A 53 2.71 -5.31 -2.04
N GLN A 54 3.19 -6.16 -1.14
CA GLN A 54 3.10 -7.62 -1.24
C GLN A 54 2.18 -8.14 -0.14
N TYR A 55 1.04 -8.70 -0.54
CA TYR A 55 0.05 -9.24 0.38
C TYR A 55 0.32 -10.72 0.62
N ASP A 56 0.62 -11.10 1.85
CA ASP A 56 0.63 -12.48 2.32
C ASP A 56 -0.70 -12.79 3.02
N TYR A 57 -1.61 -13.44 2.29
CA TYR A 57 -2.94 -13.79 2.79
C TYR A 57 -2.92 -14.94 3.80
N VAL A 58 -1.87 -15.77 3.79
CA VAL A 58 -1.73 -16.89 4.73
C VAL A 58 -1.35 -16.33 6.11
N ARG A 59 -0.39 -15.41 6.15
CA ARG A 59 0.04 -14.73 7.39
C ARG A 59 -0.82 -13.53 7.75
N ARG A 60 -1.65 -13.06 6.83
CA ARG A 60 -2.46 -11.84 6.95
C ARG A 60 -1.60 -10.61 7.20
N GLU A 61 -0.55 -10.46 6.42
CA GLU A 61 0.43 -9.38 6.51
C GLU A 61 0.70 -8.74 5.15
N VAL A 62 0.93 -7.43 5.12
CA VAL A 62 1.40 -6.70 3.95
C VAL A 62 2.85 -6.30 4.18
N ARG A 63 3.73 -6.66 3.24
CA ARG A 63 5.07 -6.08 3.14
C ARG A 63 5.02 -4.86 2.23
N LEU A 64 5.45 -3.73 2.76
CA LEU A 64 5.59 -2.45 2.09
C LEU A 64 7.06 -2.22 1.74
N VAL A 65 7.33 -1.93 0.46
CA VAL A 65 8.67 -1.80 -0.11
C VAL A 65 8.78 -0.48 -0.86
N TYR A 66 9.88 0.25 -0.69
CA TYR A 66 10.19 1.40 -1.53
C TYR A 66 10.80 0.90 -2.86
N LYS A 67 10.06 1.01 -3.97
CA LYS A 67 10.42 0.31 -5.22
C LYS A 67 11.41 1.07 -6.11
N VAL A 68 11.59 2.37 -5.90
CA VAL A 68 12.38 3.23 -6.79
C VAL A 68 13.89 3.07 -6.56
N VAL A 69 14.30 3.07 -5.29
CA VAL A 69 15.70 2.90 -4.89
C VAL A 69 15.76 1.76 -3.88
N PRO A 70 16.33 0.59 -4.25
CA PRO A 70 16.44 -0.54 -3.34
C PRO A 70 17.16 -0.14 -2.05
N SER A 71 16.64 -0.60 -0.91
CA SER A 71 17.27 -0.46 0.42
C SER A 71 17.48 0.97 0.93
N ILE A 72 16.89 1.99 0.31
CA ILE A 72 16.93 3.36 0.87
C ILE A 72 16.15 3.45 2.18
N TYR A 73 15.05 2.70 2.27
CA TYR A 73 14.27 2.47 3.47
C TYR A 73 14.18 0.96 3.71
N ALA A 74 14.23 0.55 4.98
CA ALA A 74 13.95 -0.83 5.34
C ALA A 74 12.49 -1.17 5.06
N ASP A 75 12.25 -2.36 4.49
CA ASP A 75 10.91 -2.88 4.27
C ASP A 75 10.15 -2.99 5.60
N THR A 76 8.87 -2.62 5.58
CA THR A 76 8.00 -2.74 6.74
C THR A 76 6.97 -3.82 6.49
N VAL A 77 6.80 -4.73 7.45
CA VAL A 77 5.73 -5.73 7.45
C VAL A 77 4.65 -5.29 8.45
N LEU A 78 3.42 -5.22 7.99
CA LEU A 78 2.27 -4.79 8.79
C LEU A 78 1.18 -5.87 8.77
N PRO A 79 0.60 -6.23 9.92
CA PRO A 79 -0.63 -7.02 9.94
C PRO A 79 -1.74 -6.33 9.14
N PHE A 80 -2.61 -7.10 8.49
CA PHE A 80 -3.75 -6.57 7.73
C PHE A 80 -4.64 -5.65 8.59
N THR A 81 -4.77 -5.94 9.89
CA THR A 81 -5.52 -5.11 10.84
C THR A 81 -4.91 -3.72 10.99
N THR A 82 -3.60 -3.64 11.23
CA THR A 82 -2.88 -2.38 11.34
C THR A 82 -2.91 -1.61 10.03
N PHE A 83 -2.66 -2.29 8.91
CA PHE A 83 -2.67 -1.65 7.61
C PHE A 83 -4.06 -1.12 7.23
N ARG A 84 -5.12 -1.83 7.60
CA ARG A 84 -6.51 -1.35 7.43
C ARG A 84 -6.76 -0.02 8.15
N VAL A 85 -6.37 0.09 9.42
CA VAL A 85 -6.55 1.32 10.20
C VAL A 85 -5.81 2.49 9.54
N ILE A 86 -4.59 2.25 9.04
CA ILE A 86 -3.81 3.26 8.32
C ILE A 86 -4.54 3.71 7.05
N LEU A 87 -5.01 2.78 6.22
CA LEU A 87 -5.70 3.08 4.97
C LEU A 87 -7.04 3.82 5.19
N GLU A 88 -7.84 3.40 6.18
CA GLU A 88 -9.09 4.07 6.54
C GLU A 88 -8.81 5.49 7.08
N GLY A 89 -7.76 5.65 7.90
CA GLY A 89 -7.30 6.96 8.36
C GLY A 89 -6.88 7.88 7.20
N LEU A 90 -6.08 7.37 6.26
CA LEU A 90 -5.69 8.09 5.05
C LEU A 90 -6.90 8.50 4.21
N ALA A 91 -7.89 7.62 4.04
CA ALA A 91 -9.12 7.93 3.32
C ALA A 91 -9.89 9.09 3.95
N VAL A 92 -9.93 9.15 5.29
CA VAL A 92 -10.53 10.29 6.02
C VAL A 92 -9.72 11.57 5.82
N CYS A 93 -8.40 11.52 5.98
CA CYS A 93 -7.54 12.69 5.78
C CYS A 93 -7.72 13.28 4.37
N ILE A 94 -7.69 12.44 3.34
CA ILE A 94 -7.90 12.83 1.93
C ILE A 94 -9.27 13.49 1.73
N ARG A 95 -10.34 12.87 2.27
CA ARG A 95 -11.70 13.41 2.15
C ARG A 95 -11.84 14.77 2.83
N MET A 96 -11.19 14.95 3.97
CA MET A 96 -11.31 16.16 4.79
C MET A 96 -10.36 17.28 4.34
N GLN A 97 -9.41 17.01 3.45
CA GLN A 97 -8.34 17.95 3.10
C GLN A 97 -7.56 18.44 4.33
N LYS A 98 -7.34 17.54 5.30
CA LYS A 98 -6.61 17.84 6.54
C LYS A 98 -5.45 16.88 6.67
N TRP A 99 -4.24 17.38 6.40
CA TRP A 99 -2.97 16.71 6.69
C TRP A 99 -1.83 17.71 6.76
#